data_AF-A0A7K4LDL0-F1
#
_entry.id   AF-A0A7K4LDL0-F1
#
_cell.length_a   1.000
_cell.length_b   1.000
_cell.length_c   1.000
_cell.angle_alpha   90.00
_cell.angle_beta   90.00
_cell.angle_gamma   90.00
#
_symmetry.space_group_name_H-M   'P 1'
#
loop_
_entity.id
_entity.type
_entity.pdbx_description
1 polymer ?
#
loop_
_entity_poly.entity_id
_entity_poly.type
_entity_poly.pdbx_seq_one_letter_code
_entity_poly.pdbx_strand_id
1 'polypeptide(L)'
;GLPELSLYEIVLLKDPNHGESEEEKVSSSSLRQRLLGTLLQPVRKDPALPARPYVIGLTGGTGSGKSSIAKYLEELGAVVIDADRLGHAAYVPGGPAYAQVVATFGQEILNEDGTINRKVLGAKVFGNQERLRALTDIVWPEIARLVKQQVAEADARGERGAAAQRGDPAAPLR
;
A
#
# COMPACT_ATOMS: atom_id res chain seq x y z
N GLY A 1 14.09 6.83 35.72
CA GLY A 1 14.57 5.59 35.09
C GLY A 1 14.22 5.64 33.64
N LEU A 2 15.18 5.41 32.74
CA LEU A 2 14.93 5.34 31.29
C LEU A 2 14.10 4.07 31.00
N PRO A 3 13.18 4.08 30.00
CA PRO A 3 12.37 2.91 29.69
C PRO A 3 13.19 1.81 29.01
N GLU A 4 12.72 0.58 29.23
CA GLU A 4 13.27 -0.70 28.80
C GLU A 4 13.48 -0.75 27.27
N LEU A 5 14.70 -1.09 26.86
CA LEU A 5 15.09 -1.27 25.46
C LEU A 5 14.32 -2.46 24.86
N SER A 6 13.36 -2.18 23.98
CA SER A 6 12.65 -3.22 23.22
C SER A 6 13.53 -3.67 22.05
N LEU A 7 14.15 -4.85 22.19
CA LEU A 7 14.92 -5.49 21.13
C LEU A 7 13.96 -6.15 20.13
N TYR A 8 13.95 -5.70 18.88
CA TYR A 8 13.22 -6.35 17.79
C TYR A 8 14.22 -7.10 16.92
N GLU A 9 14.13 -8.43 16.90
CA GLU A 9 14.96 -9.28 16.04
C GLU A 9 14.36 -9.30 14.63
N ILE A 10 15.08 -8.72 13.67
CA ILE A 10 14.71 -8.82 12.25
C ILE A 10 15.29 -10.13 11.73
N VAL A 11 14.43 -11.11 11.47
CA VAL A 11 14.84 -12.38 10.84
C VAL A 11 15.28 -12.09 9.41
N LEU A 12 16.60 -12.08 9.20
CA LEU A 12 17.18 -12.02 7.86
C LEU A 12 16.92 -13.36 7.15
N LEU A 13 16.42 -13.29 5.91
CA LEU A 13 16.24 -14.46 5.05
C LEU A 13 17.62 -15.10 4.81
N LYS A 14 17.75 -16.39 5.15
CA LYS A 14 18.99 -17.16 4.97
C LYS A 14 18.96 -17.90 3.63
N ASP A 15 20.04 -17.77 2.85
CA ASP A 15 20.26 -18.56 1.64
C ASP A 15 20.67 -19.99 2.02
N PRO A 16 19.94 -21.04 1.58
CA PRO A 16 20.41 -22.41 1.76
C PRO A 16 21.66 -22.76 0.93
N ASN A 17 22.05 -21.94 -0.05
CA ASN A 17 23.19 -22.17 -0.96
C ASN A 17 24.35 -21.16 -0.75
N HIS A 18 24.48 -20.56 0.43
CA HIS A 18 25.57 -19.60 0.71
C HIS A 18 26.94 -20.30 0.73
N GLY A 19 27.87 -19.89 -0.14
CA GLY A 19 29.28 -20.34 -0.11
C GLY A 19 30.13 -19.49 0.84
N GLU A 20 31.19 -20.07 1.43
CA GLU A 20 32.04 -19.42 2.46
C GLU A 20 32.73 -18.11 2.02
N SER A 21 32.70 -17.76 0.72
CA SER A 21 33.35 -16.55 0.18
C SER A 21 32.38 -15.43 -0.24
N GLU A 22 31.08 -15.54 0.04
CA GLU A 22 30.08 -14.54 -0.41
C GLU A 22 29.82 -13.46 0.64
N GLU A 23 29.72 -12.20 0.21
CA GLU A 23 29.52 -11.04 1.10
C GLU A 23 28.14 -11.04 1.80
N GLU A 24 28.13 -10.81 3.12
CA GLU A 24 26.91 -10.71 3.96
C GLU A 24 26.02 -9.47 3.68
N LYS A 25 26.39 -8.60 2.73
CA LYS A 25 25.65 -7.35 2.45
C LYS A 25 24.38 -7.59 1.61
N VAL A 26 23.26 -7.79 2.29
CA VAL A 26 21.91 -8.03 1.72
C VAL A 26 21.37 -6.91 0.81
N SER A 27 21.93 -5.69 0.85
CA SER A 27 21.38 -4.56 0.08
C SER A 27 21.58 -4.70 -1.45
N SER A 28 22.65 -5.39 -1.87
CA SER A 28 23.05 -5.55 -3.28
C SER A 28 23.74 -6.89 -3.58
N SER A 29 23.61 -7.89 -2.71
CA SER A 29 24.28 -9.18 -2.91
C SER A 29 23.56 -10.06 -3.94
N SER A 30 24.31 -10.95 -4.59
CA SER A 30 23.84 -12.00 -5.49
C SER A 30 22.68 -12.82 -4.92
N LEU A 31 22.57 -12.90 -3.58
CA LEU A 31 21.44 -13.47 -2.84
C LEU A 31 20.11 -12.80 -3.19
N ARG A 32 20.06 -11.46 -3.16
CA ARG A 32 18.84 -10.72 -3.46
C ARG A 32 18.36 -11.01 -4.87
N GLN A 33 19.27 -11.08 -5.84
CA GLN A 33 18.96 -11.40 -7.23
C GLN A 33 18.45 -12.84 -7.39
N ARG A 34 19.08 -13.81 -6.70
CA ARG A 34 18.66 -15.23 -6.71
C ARG A 34 17.26 -15.43 -6.12
N LEU A 35 16.90 -14.65 -5.11
CA LEU A 35 15.60 -14.76 -4.44
C LEU A 35 14.45 -14.09 -5.21
N LEU A 36 14.74 -13.23 -6.21
CA LEU A 36 13.69 -12.59 -7.01
C LEU A 36 12.83 -13.65 -7.72
N GLY A 37 11.51 -13.50 -7.62
CA GLY A 37 10.55 -14.44 -8.21
C GLY A 37 10.32 -15.71 -7.40
N THR A 38 11.05 -15.92 -6.29
CA THR A 38 10.79 -17.04 -5.36
C THR A 38 9.83 -16.63 -4.25
N LEU A 39 9.06 -17.60 -3.75
CA LEU A 39 8.17 -17.37 -2.61
C LEU A 39 9.00 -17.40 -1.31
N LEU A 40 9.24 -16.23 -0.72
CA LEU A 40 10.06 -16.09 0.50
C LEU A 40 9.40 -16.63 1.77
N GLN A 41 8.06 -16.66 1.78
CA GLN A 41 7.25 -17.11 2.90
C GLN A 41 5.96 -17.76 2.39
N PRO A 42 5.39 -18.76 3.07
CA PRO A 42 4.13 -19.35 2.69
C PRO A 42 3.04 -18.28 2.51
N VAL A 43 2.19 -18.48 1.51
CA VAL A 43 1.07 -17.59 1.25
C VAL A 43 0.14 -17.59 2.46
N ARG A 44 -0.08 -16.41 3.03
CA ARG A 44 -1.09 -16.21 4.06
C ARG A 44 -2.47 -16.17 3.42
N LYS A 45 -3.35 -17.09 3.82
CA LYS A 45 -4.76 -17.05 3.43
C LYS A 45 -5.51 -16.14 4.39
N ASP A 46 -6.13 -15.09 3.87
CA ASP A 46 -7.07 -14.28 4.62
C ASP A 46 -8.50 -14.78 4.33
N PRO A 47 -9.22 -15.35 5.31
CA PRO A 47 -10.59 -15.81 5.12
C PRO A 47 -11.58 -14.68 4.81
N ALA A 48 -11.21 -13.41 5.03
CA ALA A 48 -12.02 -12.26 4.66
C ALA A 48 -11.89 -11.85 3.19
N LEU A 49 -10.96 -12.44 2.43
CA LEU A 49 -10.82 -12.25 0.99
C LEU A 49 -11.44 -13.44 0.23
N PRO A 50 -12.05 -13.21 -0.93
CA PRO A 50 -12.59 -14.29 -1.73
C PRO A 50 -11.45 -15.19 -2.24
N ALA A 51 -11.76 -16.46 -2.52
CA ALA A 51 -10.77 -17.42 -3.02
C ALA A 51 -10.25 -17.05 -4.42
N ARG A 52 -10.99 -16.22 -5.15
CA ARG A 52 -10.66 -15.63 -6.45
C ARG A 52 -11.23 -14.20 -6.51
N PRO A 53 -10.60 -13.27 -7.25
CA PRO A 53 -9.26 -13.37 -7.81
C PRO A 53 -8.20 -13.49 -6.71
N TYR A 54 -7.05 -14.08 -7.04
CA TYR A 54 -5.92 -14.10 -6.12
C TYR A 54 -5.34 -12.69 -6.00
N VAL A 55 -5.24 -12.16 -4.77
CA VAL A 55 -4.84 -10.77 -4.51
C VAL A 55 -3.35 -10.68 -4.18
N ILE A 56 -2.62 -9.85 -4.93
CA ILE A 56 -1.19 -9.61 -4.74
C ILE A 56 -0.98 -8.13 -4.37
N GLY A 57 -0.37 -7.85 -3.22
CA GLY A 57 0.01 -6.50 -2.82
C GLY A 57 1.38 -6.10 -3.39
N LEU A 58 1.43 -5.05 -4.21
CA LEU A 58 2.67 -4.47 -4.72
C LEU A 58 3.08 -3.28 -3.85
N THR A 59 4.21 -3.43 -3.15
CA THR A 59 4.77 -2.41 -2.24
C THR A 59 6.24 -2.14 -2.58
N GLY A 60 6.79 -1.04 -2.06
CA GLY A 60 8.15 -0.60 -2.34
C GLY A 60 8.30 0.92 -2.38
N GLY A 61 9.52 1.41 -2.27
CA GLY A 61 9.85 2.84 -2.19
C GLY A 61 9.46 3.68 -3.42
N THR A 62 9.41 5.00 -3.29
CA THR A 62 9.28 5.90 -4.44
C THR A 62 10.38 5.63 -5.47
N GLY A 63 10.02 5.53 -6.75
CA GLY A 63 10.97 5.21 -7.84
C GLY A 63 11.34 3.73 -7.97
N SER A 64 10.79 2.82 -7.15
CA SER A 64 11.14 1.38 -7.19
C SER A 64 10.55 0.59 -8.36
N GLY A 65 9.89 1.23 -9.33
CA GLY A 65 9.33 0.57 -10.51
C GLY A 65 8.01 -0.20 -10.32
N LYS A 66 7.29 -0.03 -9.20
CA LYS A 66 6.00 -0.70 -8.93
C LYS A 66 4.99 -0.53 -10.08
N SER A 67 4.86 0.69 -10.59
CA SER A 67 3.94 0.98 -11.69
C SER A 67 4.30 0.25 -12.98
N SER A 68 5.59 -0.03 -13.21
CA SER A 68 6.03 -0.84 -14.35
C SER A 68 5.65 -2.30 -14.17
N ILE A 69 5.82 -2.86 -12.97
CA ILE A 69 5.39 -4.24 -12.68
C ILE A 69 3.87 -4.37 -12.71
N ALA A 70 3.12 -3.39 -12.19
CA ALA A 70 1.67 -3.41 -12.24
C ALA A 70 1.16 -3.45 -13.69
N LYS A 71 1.71 -2.60 -14.58
CA LYS A 71 1.41 -2.65 -16.03
C LYS A 71 1.76 -4.00 -16.66
N TYR A 72 2.92 -4.55 -16.31
CA TYR A 72 3.32 -5.86 -16.82
C TYR A 72 2.36 -6.98 -16.36
N LEU A 73 1.89 -6.94 -15.12
CA LEU A 73 0.87 -7.88 -14.63
C LEU A 73 -0.49 -7.66 -15.31
N GLU A 74 -0.85 -6.42 -15.63
CA GLU A 74 -2.04 -6.08 -16.41
C GLU A 74 -2.00 -6.70 -17.81
N GLU A 75 -0.85 -6.61 -18.50
CA GLU A 75 -0.62 -7.26 -19.81
C GLU A 75 -0.74 -8.79 -19.74
N LEU A 76 -0.45 -9.38 -18.59
CA LEU A 76 -0.65 -10.82 -18.31
C LEU A 76 -2.08 -11.18 -17.89
N GLY A 77 -3.00 -10.21 -17.85
CA GLY A 77 -4.41 -10.40 -17.55
C GLY A 77 -4.79 -10.24 -16.07
N ALA A 78 -3.90 -9.66 -15.25
CA ALA A 78 -4.25 -9.28 -13.89
C ALA A 78 -5.03 -7.96 -13.85
N VAL A 79 -5.94 -7.83 -12.90
CA VAL A 79 -6.67 -6.57 -12.68
C VAL A 79 -5.88 -5.71 -11.71
N VAL A 80 -5.48 -4.52 -12.16
CA VAL A 80 -4.69 -3.60 -11.35
C VAL A 80 -5.62 -2.68 -10.55
N ILE A 81 -5.47 -2.72 -9.23
CA ILE A 81 -6.15 -1.85 -8.28
C ILE A 81 -5.13 -0.85 -7.73
N ASP A 82 -5.25 0.41 -8.13
CA ASP A 82 -4.39 1.49 -7.67
C ASP A 82 -4.95 2.12 -6.37
N ALA A 83 -4.31 1.80 -5.24
CA ALA A 83 -4.74 2.30 -3.94
C ALA A 83 -4.57 3.81 -3.80
N ASP A 84 -3.60 4.42 -4.49
CA ASP A 84 -3.42 5.88 -4.47
C ASP A 84 -4.60 6.53 -5.19
N ARG A 85 -4.96 6.02 -6.37
CA ARG A 85 -6.13 6.51 -7.12
C ARG A 85 -7.43 6.36 -6.32
N LEU A 86 -7.60 5.25 -5.61
CA LEU A 86 -8.75 5.05 -4.71
C LEU A 86 -8.74 6.01 -3.52
N GLY A 87 -7.57 6.25 -2.93
CA GLY A 87 -7.41 7.25 -1.88
C GLY A 87 -7.83 8.64 -2.35
N HIS A 88 -7.41 9.03 -3.55
CA HIS A 88 -7.86 10.27 -4.16
C HIS A 88 -9.37 10.32 -4.35
N ALA A 89 -9.98 9.25 -4.87
CA ALA A 89 -11.43 9.16 -5.06
C ALA A 89 -12.20 9.20 -3.73
N ALA A 90 -11.63 8.69 -2.65
CA ALA A 90 -12.29 8.61 -1.34
C ALA A 90 -12.68 9.99 -0.79
N TYR A 91 -11.91 11.04 -1.11
CA TYR A 91 -12.12 12.40 -0.61
C TYR A 91 -12.42 13.43 -1.71
N VAL A 92 -12.83 13.00 -2.91
CA VAL A 92 -13.50 13.89 -3.88
C VAL A 92 -14.88 14.28 -3.33
N PRO A 93 -15.47 15.43 -3.69
CA PRO A 93 -16.85 15.76 -3.31
C PRO A 93 -17.83 14.60 -3.57
N GLY A 94 -18.60 14.23 -2.56
CA GLY A 94 -19.50 13.06 -2.57
C GLY A 94 -18.84 11.72 -2.24
N GLY A 95 -17.51 11.69 -2.09
CA GLY A 95 -16.75 10.53 -1.65
C GLY A 95 -16.92 10.24 -0.15
N PRO A 96 -16.68 8.99 0.28
CA PRO A 96 -16.98 8.54 1.64
C PRO A 96 -16.15 9.23 2.74
N ALA A 97 -14.94 9.71 2.42
CA ALA A 97 -14.06 10.40 3.36
C ALA A 97 -14.20 11.94 3.28
N TYR A 98 -14.86 12.49 2.26
CA TYR A 98 -14.87 13.94 2.00
C TYR A 98 -15.39 14.75 3.20
N ALA A 99 -16.57 14.42 3.71
CA ALA A 99 -17.19 15.17 4.80
C ALA A 99 -16.36 15.13 6.09
N GLN A 100 -15.78 13.97 6.41
CA GLN A 100 -14.92 13.82 7.59
C GLN A 100 -13.62 14.61 7.44
N VAL A 101 -12.97 14.55 6.27
CA VAL A 101 -11.75 15.32 6.00
C VAL A 101 -12.02 16.83 6.10
N VAL A 102 -13.13 17.32 5.54
CA VAL A 102 -13.50 18.75 5.65
C VAL A 102 -13.83 19.14 7.10
N ALA A 103 -14.53 18.28 7.85
CA ALA A 103 -14.82 18.55 9.26
C ALA A 103 -13.55 18.60 10.13
N THR A 104 -12.56 17.76 9.85
CA THR A 104 -11.30 17.70 10.63
C THR A 104 -10.32 18.81 10.28
N PHE A 105 -10.19 19.16 8.99
CA PHE A 105 -9.17 20.10 8.51
C PHE A 105 -9.70 21.49 8.16
N GLY A 106 -11.02 21.68 8.28
CA GLY A 106 -11.75 22.92 8.03
C GLY A 106 -12.01 23.20 6.56
N GLN A 107 -12.89 24.18 6.27
CA GLN A 107 -13.28 24.52 4.89
C GLN A 107 -12.15 25.20 4.08
N GLU A 108 -11.10 25.68 4.75
CA GLU A 108 -9.94 26.30 4.11
C GLU A 108 -9.14 25.34 3.21
N ILE A 109 -9.37 24.02 3.31
CA ILE A 109 -8.77 23.06 2.39
C ILE A 109 -9.54 22.94 1.08
N LEU A 110 -10.66 23.63 0.92
CA LEU A 110 -11.50 23.55 -0.28
C LEU A 110 -11.08 24.59 -1.32
N ASN A 111 -11.17 24.20 -2.58
CA ASN A 111 -11.15 25.10 -3.73
C ASN A 111 -12.53 25.78 -3.87
N GLU A 112 -12.60 26.80 -4.74
CA GLU A 112 -13.85 27.52 -5.04
C GLU A 112 -14.95 26.62 -5.62
N ASP A 113 -14.57 25.52 -6.29
CA ASP A 113 -15.48 24.51 -6.84
C ASP A 113 -15.91 23.45 -5.80
N GLY A 114 -15.50 23.59 -4.54
CA GLY A 114 -15.79 22.67 -3.45
C GLY A 114 -14.90 21.41 -3.43
N THR A 115 -13.94 21.27 -4.35
CA THR A 115 -12.99 20.13 -4.31
C THR A 115 -11.89 20.34 -3.27
N ILE A 116 -11.30 19.26 -2.75
CA ILE A 116 -10.18 19.37 -1.80
C ILE A 116 -8.91 19.83 -2.53
N ASN A 117 -8.34 20.94 -2.08
CA ASN A 117 -7.04 21.44 -2.48
C ASN A 117 -5.92 20.63 -1.82
N ARG A 118 -5.35 19.70 -2.59
CA ARG A 118 -4.26 18.82 -2.12
C ARG A 118 -2.99 19.57 -1.73
N LYS A 119 -2.72 20.75 -2.31
CA LYS A 119 -1.54 21.54 -1.92
C LYS A 119 -1.74 22.11 -0.51
N VAL A 120 -2.92 22.62 -0.22
CA VAL A 120 -3.26 23.17 1.11
C VAL A 120 -3.37 22.05 2.14
N LEU A 121 -4.07 20.95 1.83
CA LEU A 121 -4.15 19.79 2.71
C LEU A 121 -2.76 19.19 2.96
N GLY A 122 -1.96 19.02 1.90
CA GLY A 122 -0.57 18.59 1.97
C GLY A 122 0.25 19.46 2.90
N ALA A 123 0.23 20.78 2.71
CA ALA A 123 0.97 21.71 3.57
C ALA A 123 0.55 21.63 5.05
N LYS A 124 -0.70 21.25 5.35
CA LYS A 124 -1.19 21.06 6.73
C LYS A 124 -0.74 19.75 7.37
N VAL A 125 -0.55 18.68 6.59
CA VAL A 125 -0.21 17.35 7.11
C VAL A 125 1.28 17.03 6.99
N PHE A 126 1.97 17.56 5.99
CA PHE A 126 3.42 17.40 5.85
C PHE A 126 4.14 18.11 6.98
N GLY A 127 4.99 17.37 7.70
CA GLY A 127 5.73 17.87 8.86
C GLY A 127 4.96 17.84 10.19
N ASN A 128 3.68 17.45 10.20
CA ASN A 128 2.90 17.29 11.43
C ASN A 128 2.37 15.85 11.52
N GLN A 129 3.00 15.03 12.37
CA GLN A 129 2.64 13.61 12.53
C GLN A 129 1.22 13.40 13.03
N GLU A 130 0.72 14.23 13.94
CA GLU A 130 -0.65 14.11 14.47
C GLU A 130 -1.69 14.39 13.38
N ARG A 131 -1.48 15.42 12.57
CA ARG A 131 -2.36 15.76 11.45
C ARG A 131 -2.29 14.74 10.34
N LEU A 132 -1.09 14.24 10.03
CA LEU A 132 -0.93 13.14 9.08
C LEU A 132 -1.69 11.91 9.56
N ARG A 133 -1.57 11.56 10.84
CA ARG A 133 -2.28 10.44 11.44
C ARG A 133 -3.80 10.63 11.38
N ALA A 134 -4.31 11.81 11.71
CA ALA A 134 -5.74 12.11 11.61
C ALA A 134 -6.25 11.94 10.18
N LEU A 135 -5.50 12.39 9.17
CA LEU A 135 -5.85 12.18 7.77
C LEU A 135 -5.85 10.68 7.42
N THR A 136 -4.80 9.95 7.80
CA THR A 136 -4.69 8.53 7.48
C THR A 136 -5.75 7.70 8.18
N ASP A 137 -6.08 8.00 9.43
CA ASP A 137 -7.10 7.27 10.21
C ASP A 137 -8.50 7.39 9.58
N ILE A 138 -8.78 8.50 8.91
CA ILE A 138 -10.03 8.71 8.15
C ILE A 138 -9.96 7.98 6.79
N VAL A 139 -8.86 8.17 6.05
CA VAL A 139 -8.79 7.77 4.64
C VAL A 139 -8.52 6.27 4.47
N TRP A 140 -7.73 5.66 5.34
CA TRP A 140 -7.31 4.26 5.18
C TRP A 140 -8.43 3.24 5.28
N PRO A 141 -9.37 3.33 6.25
CA PRO A 141 -10.52 2.44 6.28
C PRO A 141 -11.34 2.50 4.99
N GLU A 142 -11.50 3.70 4.42
CA GLU A 142 -12.23 3.88 3.17
C GLU A 142 -11.48 3.32 1.96
N ILE A 143 -10.16 3.51 1.87
CA ILE A 143 -9.34 2.86 0.83
C ILE A 143 -9.48 1.34 0.93
N ALA A 144 -9.34 0.77 2.14
CA ALA A 144 -9.47 -0.67 2.33
C ALA A 144 -10.84 -1.19 1.90
N ARG A 145 -11.91 -0.44 2.20
CA ARG A 145 -13.28 -0.77 1.77
C ARG A 145 -13.42 -0.72 0.25
N LEU A 146 -12.89 0.32 -0.41
CA LEU A 146 -12.92 0.47 -1.87
C LEU A 146 -12.11 -0.62 -2.57
N VAL A 147 -10.94 -0.98 -2.04
CA VAL A 147 -10.14 -2.10 -2.56
C VAL A 147 -10.92 -3.40 -2.46
N LYS A 148 -11.54 -3.70 -1.31
CA LYS A 148 -12.36 -4.90 -1.13
C LYS A 148 -13.53 -4.93 -2.12
N GLN A 149 -14.17 -3.79 -2.35
CA GLN A 149 -15.23 -3.67 -3.34
C GLN A 149 -14.72 -3.99 -4.76
N GLN A 150 -13.58 -3.42 -5.17
CA GLN A 150 -12.97 -3.69 -6.48
C GLN A 150 -12.58 -5.17 -6.65
N VAL A 151 -12.07 -5.80 -5.59
CA VAL A 151 -11.77 -7.25 -5.61
C VAL A 151 -13.04 -8.09 -5.76
N ALA A 152 -14.13 -7.73 -5.07
CA ALA A 152 -15.41 -8.43 -5.20
C ALA A 152 -16.04 -8.24 -6.59
N GLU A 153 -15.94 -7.04 -7.17
CA GLU A 153 -16.38 -6.77 -8.53
C GLU A 153 -15.57 -7.57 -9.56
N ALA A 154 -14.25 -7.71 -9.34
CA ALA A 154 -13.39 -8.55 -10.16
C ALA A 154 -13.77 -10.04 -10.09
N ASP A 155 -14.07 -10.54 -8.89
CA ASP A 155 -14.56 -11.91 -8.70
C ASP A 155 -15.88 -12.14 -9.44
N ALA A 156 -16.82 -11.21 -9.34
CA ALA A 156 -18.11 -11.27 -10.04
C ALA A 156 -17.94 -11.29 -11.58
N ARG A 157 -16.89 -10.66 -12.12
CA ARG A 157 -16.53 -10.71 -13.54
C ARG A 157 -15.77 -11.98 -13.95
N GLY A 158 -15.43 -12.85 -13.00
CA GLY A 158 -14.70 -14.10 -13.25
C GLY A 158 -13.19 -13.90 -13.48
N GLU A 159 -12.64 -12.77 -13.05
CA GLU A 159 -11.21 -12.46 -13.19
C GLU A 159 -10.38 -13.35 -12.24
N ARG A 160 -9.24 -13.86 -12.71
CA ARG A 160 -8.47 -14.89 -11.97
C ARG A 160 -7.35 -14.32 -11.09
N GLY A 161 -6.89 -13.09 -11.36
CA GLY A 161 -5.80 -12.45 -10.62
C GLY A 161 -6.00 -10.94 -10.47
N ALA A 162 -5.68 -10.41 -9.29
CA ALA A 162 -5.75 -8.99 -8.98
C ALA A 162 -4.44 -8.53 -8.31
N ALA A 163 -3.90 -7.40 -8.76
CA ALA A 163 -2.71 -6.77 -8.20
C ALA A 163 -3.11 -5.41 -7.60
N ALA A 164 -2.98 -5.28 -6.28
CA ALA A 164 -3.21 -4.03 -5.59
C ALA A 164 -1.87 -3.29 -5.41
N GLN A 165 -1.67 -2.18 -6.11
CA GLN A 165 -0.48 -1.35 -5.98
C GLN A 165 -0.71 -0.21 -4.98
N ARG A 166 0.31 0.06 -4.16
CA ARG A 166 0.37 1.22 -3.25
C ARG A 166 1.54 2.15 -3.59
N GLY A 167 1.34 3.48 -3.51
CA GLY A 167 2.41 4.48 -3.39
C GLY A 167 2.86 4.65 -1.93
N ASP A 168 4.17 4.71 -1.73
CA ASP A 168 4.86 4.67 -0.43
C ASP A 168 4.57 5.87 0.51
N PRO A 169 4.89 5.86 1.84
CA PRO A 169 5.19 4.76 2.78
C PRO A 169 4.29 4.76 4.05
N ALA A 170 4.52 3.76 4.91
CA ALA A 170 4.08 3.66 6.31
C ALA A 170 2.63 3.20 6.55
N ALA A 171 2.48 1.90 6.80
CA ALA A 171 1.67 1.25 7.84
C ALA A 171 1.21 -0.12 7.33
N PRO A 172 1.13 -1.12 8.22
CA PRO A 172 1.15 -2.54 7.86
C PRO A 172 -0.19 -2.96 7.29
N LEU A 173 -0.15 -3.72 6.20
CA LEU A 173 -1.24 -4.63 5.85
C LEU A 173 -1.25 -5.70 6.95
N ARG A 174 -2.22 -5.65 7.85
CA ARG A 174 -2.51 -6.76 8.76
C ARG A 174 -3.27 -7.85 8.02
#